data_AF-A0A9E1V7E1-F1
#
_entry.id   AF-A0A9E1V7E1-F1
#
_cell.length_a   1.000
_cell.length_b   1.000
_cell.length_c   1.000
_cell.angle_alpha   90.00
_cell.angle_beta   90.00
_cell.angle_gamma   90.00
#
_symmetry.space_group_name_H-M   'P 1'
#
loop_
_entity.id
_entity.type
_entity.pdbx_description
1 polymer ?
#
loop_
_entity_poly.entity_id
_entity_poly.type
_entity_poly.pdbx_seq_one_letter_code
_entity_poly.pdbx_strand_id
1 'polypeptide(L)'
;MADQGNQTPPPAGKTKIGSILAWVIAPPMVIIAHATLTVLLIGMIPTFVAFLIDRHPMKYTTRTVGYMNFCGVLPYAVQLWRGANDFEAALQLVLEPLGWLIMLSSAGAGWAIVFMVPPIVAAYLSVTSEIKEKTFKDRQKDLVEEWGASVRQEALGGARDGDDEDDDNEDDPQSANLAVT
;
A
#
# COMPACT_ATOMS: atom_id res chain seq x y z
N MET A 1 37.23 -19.22 -17.78
CA MET A 1 35.76 -19.12 -17.79
C MET A 1 35.36 -18.71 -16.38
N ALA A 2 34.55 -17.67 -16.27
CA ALA A 2 34.41 -16.81 -15.10
C ALA A 2 33.65 -17.46 -13.94
N ASP A 3 34.10 -17.19 -12.71
CA ASP A 3 33.24 -17.19 -11.53
C ASP A 3 33.58 -15.94 -10.69
N GLN A 4 32.97 -14.81 -11.04
CA GLN A 4 32.98 -13.61 -10.21
C GLN A 4 31.80 -13.71 -9.25
N GLY A 5 32.05 -14.35 -8.10
CA GLY A 5 31.14 -14.38 -6.97
C GLY A 5 30.74 -12.97 -6.55
N ASN A 6 29.46 -12.68 -6.68
CA ASN A 6 28.74 -11.50 -6.23
C ASN A 6 29.04 -11.19 -4.75
N GLN A 7 30.00 -10.30 -4.49
CA GLN A 7 30.23 -9.73 -3.16
C GLN A 7 29.19 -8.65 -2.90
N THR A 8 28.15 -8.97 -2.12
CA THR A 8 27.27 -7.96 -1.55
C THR A 8 28.08 -7.09 -0.57
N PRO A 9 28.01 -5.75 -0.65
CA PRO A 9 28.81 -4.88 0.20
C PRO A 9 28.46 -5.10 1.69
N PRO A 10 29.46 -5.02 2.60
CA PRO A 10 29.24 -5.25 4.02
C PRO A 10 28.26 -4.21 4.61
N PRO A 11 27.37 -4.60 5.53
CA PRO A 11 26.41 -3.67 6.12
C PRO A 11 27.15 -2.58 6.89
N ALA A 12 26.93 -1.32 6.50
CA ALA A 12 27.50 -0.15 7.16
C ALA A 12 27.14 -0.16 8.66
N GLY A 13 28.11 -0.50 9.50
CA GLY A 13 27.95 -0.49 10.95
C GLY A 13 27.67 0.94 11.43
N LYS A 14 26.49 1.16 12.00
CA LYS A 14 26.10 2.44 12.60
C LYS A 14 27.16 2.86 13.61
N THR A 15 27.87 3.96 13.35
CA THR A 15 28.96 4.43 14.21
C THR A 15 28.38 4.93 15.54
N LYS A 16 28.91 4.41 16.66
CA LYS A 16 28.45 4.77 18.02
C LYS A 16 28.57 6.28 18.32
N ILE A 17 29.46 6.97 17.60
CA ILE A 17 29.66 8.43 17.66
C ILE A 17 28.38 9.17 17.28
N GLY A 18 27.66 8.73 16.24
CA GLY A 18 26.39 9.35 15.85
C GLY A 18 25.31 9.19 16.92
N SER A 19 25.30 8.04 17.62
CA SER A 19 24.35 7.78 18.71
C SER A 19 24.64 8.60 19.97
N ILE A 20 25.91 8.86 20.28
CA ILE A 20 26.33 9.69 21.42
C ILE A 20 26.06 11.16 21.13
N LEU A 21 26.39 11.62 19.92
CA LEU A 21 26.12 12.99 19.48
C LEU A 21 24.61 13.30 19.53
N ALA A 22 23.77 12.36 19.09
CA ALA A 22 22.32 12.50 19.18
C ALA A 22 21.84 12.63 20.64
N TRP A 23 22.41 11.87 21.57
CA TRP A 23 22.06 11.93 23.00
C TRP A 23 22.44 13.24 23.69
N VAL A 24 23.52 13.89 23.23
CA VAL A 24 23.97 15.19 23.79
C VAL A 24 23.19 16.36 23.19
N ILE A 25 22.84 16.29 21.89
CA ILE A 25 22.15 17.38 21.18
C ILE A 25 20.64 17.35 21.43
N ALA A 26 20.03 16.18 21.60
CA ALA A 26 18.58 16.06 21.74
C ALA A 26 17.99 16.85 22.96
N PRO A 27 18.56 16.79 24.18
CA PRO A 27 17.99 17.50 25.33
C PRO A 27 17.89 19.03 25.17
N PRO A 28 18.96 19.77 24.79
CA PRO A 28 18.84 21.22 24.60
C PRO A 28 17.92 21.58 23.44
N MET A 29 17.86 20.75 22.38
CA MET A 29 16.94 20.96 21.27
C MET A 29 15.47 20.88 21.73
N VAL A 30 15.14 19.92 22.60
CA VAL A 30 13.78 19.78 23.16
C VAL A 30 13.41 20.95 24.06
N ILE A 31 14.35 21.46 24.86
CA ILE A 31 14.11 22.63 25.73
C ILE A 31 13.80 23.87 24.89
N ILE A 32 14.55 24.09 23.81
CA ILE A 32 14.33 25.22 22.91
C ILE A 32 13.00 25.06 22.15
N ALA A 33 12.67 23.86 21.69
CA ALA A 33 11.47 23.57 20.89
C ALA A 33 10.25 23.11 21.72
N HIS A 34 10.23 23.33 23.04
CA HIS A 34 9.20 22.81 23.95
C HIS A 34 7.78 23.21 23.55
N ALA A 35 7.59 24.48 23.14
CA ALA A 35 6.30 25.00 22.72
C ALA A 35 5.84 24.34 21.41
N THR A 36 6.73 24.17 20.44
CA THR A 36 6.44 23.47 19.17
C THR A 36 6.14 21.99 19.39
N LEU A 37 6.85 21.33 20.31
CA LEU A 37 6.61 19.93 20.66
C LEU A 37 5.20 19.76 21.26
N THR A 38 4.76 20.69 22.10
CA THR A 38 3.41 20.66 22.69
C THR A 38 2.32 20.74 21.62
N VAL A 39 2.44 21.69 20.69
CA VAL A 39 1.49 21.82 19.56
C VAL A 39 1.51 20.59 18.67
N LEU A 40 2.69 20.04 18.35
CA LEU A 40 2.80 18.84 17.53
C LEU A 40 2.21 17.60 18.23
N LEU A 41 2.48 17.40 19.51
CA LEU A 41 1.97 16.24 20.24
C LEU A 41 0.44 16.24 20.30
N ILE A 42 -0.16 17.41 20.58
CA ILE A 42 -1.61 17.52 20.68
C ILE A 42 -2.26 17.54 19.29
N GLY A 43 -1.69 18.29 18.34
CA GLY A 43 -2.19 18.37 16.97
C GLY A 43 -2.05 17.07 16.18
N MET A 44 -1.16 16.16 16.58
CA MET A 44 -1.02 14.82 16.00
C MET A 44 -1.96 13.77 16.62
N ILE A 45 -2.81 14.09 17.59
CA ILE A 45 -3.80 13.13 18.13
C ILE A 45 -4.64 12.43 17.03
N PRO A 46 -5.12 13.13 15.98
CA PRO A 46 -5.86 12.48 14.89
C PRO A 46 -5.04 11.42 14.12
N THR A 47 -3.72 11.54 14.03
CA THR A 47 -2.87 10.53 13.36
C THR A 47 -2.63 9.33 14.24
N PHE A 48 -2.64 9.52 15.56
CA PHE A 48 -2.66 8.41 16.52
C PHE A 48 -3.94 7.58 16.38
N VAL A 49 -5.10 8.24 16.20
CA VAL A 49 -6.36 7.55 15.90
C VAL A 49 -6.25 6.76 14.58
N ALA A 50 -5.69 7.36 13.52
CA ALA A 50 -5.47 6.67 12.25
C ALA A 50 -4.55 5.45 12.40
N PHE A 51 -3.50 5.55 13.21
CA PHE A 51 -2.59 4.45 13.52
C PHE A 51 -3.28 3.28 14.22
N LEU A 52 -4.26 3.55 15.11
CA LEU A 52 -5.03 2.51 15.79
C LEU A 52 -6.01 1.80 14.83
N ILE A 53 -6.57 2.52 13.86
CA ILE A 53 -7.55 1.97 12.92
C ILE A 53 -6.86 1.17 11.80
N ASP A 54 -5.63 1.53 11.44
CA ASP A 54 -4.89 0.91 10.34
C ASP A 54 -4.46 -0.54 10.65
N ARG A 55 -5.21 -1.50 10.10
CA ARG A 55 -4.92 -2.94 10.19
C ARG A 55 -3.85 -3.40 9.19
N HIS A 56 -3.43 -2.55 8.24
CA HIS A 56 -2.54 -2.96 7.16
C HIS A 56 -1.08 -3.12 7.66
N PRO A 57 -0.37 -4.21 7.31
CA PRO A 57 0.99 -4.46 7.83
C PRO A 57 2.01 -3.36 7.48
N MET A 58 1.85 -2.72 6.32
CA MET A 58 2.70 -1.61 5.85
C MET A 58 2.22 -0.21 6.26
N LYS A 59 1.08 -0.10 6.96
CA LYS A 59 0.49 1.14 7.52
C LYS A 59 0.37 2.31 6.53
N TYR A 60 -0.12 2.03 5.32
CA TYR A 60 -0.24 3.06 4.27
C TYR A 60 -1.23 4.16 4.65
N THR A 61 -2.37 3.79 5.26
CA THR A 61 -3.39 4.74 5.72
C THR A 61 -2.84 5.69 6.77
N THR A 62 -2.12 5.14 7.74
CA THR A 62 -1.47 5.95 8.80
C THR A 62 -0.49 6.95 8.21
N ARG A 63 0.33 6.55 7.24
CA ARG A 63 1.32 7.44 6.63
C ARG A 63 0.66 8.57 5.86
N THR A 64 -0.34 8.26 5.03
CA THR A 64 -1.07 9.27 4.26
C THR A 64 -1.79 10.27 5.16
N VAL A 65 -2.54 9.79 6.16
CA VAL A 65 -3.23 10.66 7.13
C VAL A 65 -2.21 11.41 8.00
N GLY A 66 -1.10 10.77 8.33
CA GLY A 66 0.05 11.31 9.04
C GLY A 66 0.61 12.57 8.37
N TYR A 67 1.00 12.44 7.10
CA TYR A 67 1.54 13.56 6.32
C TYR A 67 0.51 14.66 6.12
N MET A 68 -0.75 14.30 5.84
CA MET A 68 -1.80 15.28 5.62
C MET A 68 -2.12 16.08 6.89
N ASN A 69 -2.22 15.41 8.04
CA ASN A 69 -2.41 16.09 9.33
C ASN A 69 -1.20 16.95 9.69
N PHE A 70 0.03 16.49 9.39
CA PHE A 70 1.23 17.27 9.65
C PHE A 70 1.21 18.59 8.88
N CYS A 71 0.80 18.57 7.61
CA CYS A 71 0.57 19.79 6.83
C CYS A 71 -0.46 20.73 7.47
N GLY A 72 -1.50 20.20 8.10
CA GLY A 72 -2.50 20.98 8.85
C GLY A 72 -1.97 21.60 10.15
N VAL A 73 -0.99 20.96 10.80
CA VAL A 73 -0.36 21.48 12.04
C VAL A 73 0.76 22.49 11.75
N LEU A 74 1.40 22.42 10.58
CA LEU A 74 2.47 23.34 10.17
C LEU A 74 2.13 24.84 10.29
N PRO A 75 0.97 25.37 9.85
CA PRO A 75 0.67 26.79 9.99
C PRO A 75 0.68 27.25 11.46
N TYR A 76 0.21 26.41 12.38
CA TYR A 76 0.23 26.66 13.82
C TYR A 76 1.65 26.66 14.38
N ALA A 77 2.50 25.74 13.91
CA ALA A 77 3.92 25.74 14.27
C ALA A 77 4.63 27.01 13.78
N VAL A 78 4.36 27.45 12.54
CA VAL A 78 4.92 28.69 11.97
C VAL A 78 4.44 29.93 12.71
N GLN A 79 3.16 29.96 13.13
CA GLN A 79 2.61 31.06 13.91
C GLN A 79 3.32 31.19 15.27
N LEU A 80 3.62 30.06 15.90
CA LEU A 80 4.37 30.01 17.15
C LEU A 80 5.82 30.50 16.98
N TRP A 81 6.49 30.09 15.90
CA TRP A 81 7.85 30.56 15.59
C TRP A 81 7.94 32.05 15.31
N ARG A 82 6.89 32.64 14.72
CA ARG A 82 6.81 34.09 14.47
C ARG A 82 6.38 34.90 15.69
N GLY A 83 5.73 34.26 16.65
CA GLY A 83 5.26 34.86 17.89
C GLY A 83 6.20 34.61 19.08
N ALA A 84 5.65 34.66 20.28
CA ALA A 84 6.34 34.22 21.48
C ALA A 84 6.39 32.68 21.50
N ASN A 85 7.59 32.10 21.56
CA ASN A 85 7.79 30.65 21.69
C ASN A 85 7.60 30.20 23.15
N ASP A 86 6.50 30.64 23.75
CA ASP A 86 6.16 30.37 25.14
C ASP A 86 5.10 29.27 25.23
N PHE A 87 5.12 28.56 26.36
CA PHE A 87 4.16 27.49 26.64
C PHE A 87 2.70 27.99 26.67
N GLU A 88 2.46 29.19 27.19
CA GLU A 88 1.13 29.82 27.23
C GLU A 88 0.58 30.07 25.82
N ALA A 89 1.43 30.58 24.91
CA ALA A 89 1.04 30.80 23.52
C ALA A 89 0.70 29.48 22.81
N ALA A 90 1.45 28.41 23.09
CA ALA A 90 1.14 27.08 22.57
C ALA A 90 -0.21 26.55 23.07
N LEU A 91 -0.52 26.73 24.36
CA LEU A 91 -1.82 26.32 24.92
C LEU A 91 -2.97 27.11 24.34
N GLN A 92 -2.84 28.43 24.19
CA GLN A 92 -3.90 29.25 23.59
C GLN A 92 -4.20 28.81 22.16
N LEU A 93 -3.17 28.47 21.39
CA LEU A 93 -3.32 27.99 20.01
C LEU A 93 -3.99 26.61 19.95
N VAL A 94 -3.64 25.73 20.88
CA VAL A 94 -4.26 24.40 20.99
C VAL A 94 -5.69 24.48 21.51
N LEU A 95 -6.04 25.46 22.37
CA LEU A 95 -7.40 25.60 22.89
C LEU A 95 -8.33 26.31 21.89
N GLU A 96 -7.81 26.84 20.80
CA GLU A 96 -8.60 27.51 19.77
C GLU A 96 -9.46 26.51 18.97
N PRO A 97 -10.80 26.65 18.95
CA PRO A 97 -11.69 25.71 18.25
C PRO A 97 -11.44 25.65 16.73
N LEU A 98 -11.10 26.78 16.11
CA LEU A 98 -10.76 26.83 14.69
C LEU A 98 -9.49 26.02 14.37
N GLY A 99 -8.54 26.01 15.32
CA GLY A 99 -7.36 25.15 15.32
C GLY A 99 -7.70 23.70 15.07
N TRP A 100 -8.58 23.17 15.91
CA TRP A 100 -9.04 21.78 15.83
C TRP A 100 -9.77 21.47 14.53
N LEU A 101 -10.60 22.39 14.03
CA LEU A 101 -11.31 22.18 12.76
C LEU A 101 -10.34 22.03 11.58
N ILE A 102 -9.30 22.84 11.52
CA ILE A 102 -8.28 22.76 10.46
C ILE A 102 -7.46 21.47 10.60
N MET A 103 -7.04 21.11 11.81
CA MET A 103 -6.31 19.86 12.04
C MET A 103 -7.17 18.63 11.70
N LEU A 104 -8.40 18.56 12.19
CA LEU A 104 -9.33 17.46 11.90
C LEU A 104 -9.71 17.38 10.42
N SER A 105 -9.92 18.52 9.75
CA SER A 105 -10.20 18.53 8.31
C SER A 105 -9.01 18.04 7.49
N SER A 106 -7.78 18.40 7.87
CA SER A 106 -6.57 17.90 7.20
C SER A 106 -6.38 16.39 7.39
N ALA A 107 -6.64 15.86 8.59
CA ALA A 107 -6.65 14.42 8.85
C ALA A 107 -7.79 13.71 8.09
N GLY A 108 -8.98 14.33 8.04
CA GLY A 108 -10.13 13.86 7.27
C GLY A 108 -9.86 13.84 5.77
N ALA A 109 -9.12 14.81 5.24
CA ALA A 109 -8.68 14.83 3.84
C ALA A 109 -7.74 13.66 3.55
N GLY A 110 -6.87 13.29 4.49
CA GLY A 110 -6.06 12.08 4.39
C GLY A 110 -6.92 10.81 4.27
N TRP A 111 -7.98 10.71 5.06
CA TRP A 111 -8.96 9.63 4.97
C TRP A 111 -9.72 9.63 3.64
N ALA A 112 -10.11 10.81 3.14
CA ALA A 112 -10.76 10.95 1.85
C ALA A 112 -9.88 10.41 0.71
N ILE A 113 -8.57 10.68 0.74
CA ILE A 113 -7.61 10.12 -0.23
C ILE A 113 -7.59 8.60 -0.15
N VAL A 114 -7.54 8.03 1.06
CA VAL A 114 -7.51 6.57 1.27
C VAL A 114 -8.75 5.88 0.71
N PHE A 115 -9.92 6.53 0.75
CA PHE A 115 -11.14 6.00 0.14
C PHE A 115 -11.26 6.27 -1.37
N MET A 116 -10.71 7.36 -1.86
CA MET A 116 -10.76 7.73 -3.28
C MET A 116 -9.80 6.92 -4.16
N VAL A 117 -8.63 6.56 -3.65
CA VAL A 117 -7.59 5.88 -4.45
C VAL A 117 -8.01 4.47 -4.93
N PRO A 118 -8.59 3.58 -4.09
CA PRO A 118 -8.97 2.23 -4.51
C PRO A 118 -9.92 2.16 -5.72
N PRO A 119 -11.05 2.92 -5.79
CA PRO A 119 -11.92 2.88 -6.96
C PRO A 119 -11.26 3.43 -8.22
N ILE A 120 -10.39 4.44 -8.10
CA ILE A 120 -9.63 4.99 -9.24
C ILE A 120 -8.68 3.93 -9.80
N VAL A 121 -7.95 3.24 -8.93
CA VAL A 121 -7.03 2.16 -9.33
C VAL A 121 -7.81 0.99 -9.92
N ALA A 122 -8.95 0.61 -9.34
CA ALA A 122 -9.81 -0.45 -9.86
C ALA A 122 -10.34 -0.11 -11.27
N ALA A 123 -10.81 1.12 -11.49
CA ALA A 123 -11.26 1.59 -12.81
C ALA A 123 -10.12 1.61 -13.84
N TYR A 124 -8.91 2.04 -13.43
CA TYR A 124 -7.75 2.00 -14.31
C TYR A 124 -7.37 0.56 -14.70
N LEU A 125 -7.42 -0.36 -13.73
CA LEU A 125 -7.13 -1.78 -13.97
C LEU A 125 -8.19 -2.45 -14.85
N SER A 126 -9.48 -2.10 -14.71
CA SER A 126 -10.53 -2.67 -15.58
C SER A 126 -10.33 -2.24 -17.03
N VAL A 127 -10.07 -0.95 -17.28
CA VAL A 127 -9.77 -0.43 -18.63
C VAL A 127 -8.54 -1.10 -19.23
N THR A 128 -7.48 -1.26 -18.43
CA THR A 128 -6.24 -1.90 -18.91
C THR A 128 -6.44 -3.39 -19.21
N SER A 129 -7.27 -4.08 -18.42
CA SER A 129 -7.56 -5.50 -18.61
C SER A 129 -8.27 -5.75 -19.94
N GLU A 130 -9.25 -4.91 -20.28
CA GLU A 130 -9.96 -4.98 -21.57
C GLU A 130 -9.03 -4.75 -22.78
N ILE A 131 -8.08 -3.81 -22.67
CA ILE A 131 -7.09 -3.54 -23.73
C ILE A 131 -6.15 -4.72 -23.92
N LYS A 132 -5.69 -5.33 -22.82
CA LYS A 132 -4.83 -6.51 -22.88
C LYS A 132 -5.54 -7.69 -23.52
N GLU A 133 -6.79 -7.95 -23.13
CA GLU A 133 -7.58 -9.06 -23.68
C GLU A 133 -7.79 -8.92 -25.20
N LYS A 134 -8.12 -7.72 -25.68
CA LYS A 134 -8.22 -7.45 -27.12
C LYS A 134 -6.89 -7.68 -27.83
N THR A 135 -5.80 -7.16 -27.28
CA THR A 135 -4.47 -7.33 -27.88
C THR A 135 -4.06 -8.81 -27.98
N PHE A 136 -4.37 -9.63 -26.96
CA PHE A 136 -4.09 -11.07 -27.01
C PHE A 136 -4.95 -11.79 -28.06
N LYS A 137 -6.23 -11.46 -28.16
CA LYS A 137 -7.13 -12.06 -29.16
C LYS A 137 -6.74 -11.67 -30.58
N ASP A 138 -6.36 -10.41 -30.80
CA ASP A 138 -5.89 -9.92 -32.10
C ASP A 138 -4.59 -10.62 -32.52
N ARG A 139 -3.61 -10.75 -31.60
CA ARG A 139 -2.38 -11.51 -31.90
C ARG A 139 -2.63 -13.00 -32.14
N GLN A 140 -3.55 -13.62 -31.40
CA GLN A 140 -3.95 -15.01 -31.65
C GLN A 140 -4.65 -15.18 -33.00
N LYS A 141 -5.34 -14.14 -33.48
CA LYS A 141 -6.00 -14.16 -34.79
C LYS A 141 -4.97 -14.03 -35.90
N ASP A 142 -4.05 -13.07 -35.80
CA ASP A 142 -2.98 -12.85 -36.78
C ASP A 142 -2.08 -14.09 -36.90
N LEU A 143 -1.69 -14.69 -35.78
CA LEU A 143 -0.88 -15.91 -35.78
C LEU A 143 -1.60 -17.11 -36.43
N VAL A 144 -2.93 -17.19 -36.31
CA VAL A 144 -3.70 -18.29 -36.91
C VAL A 144 -4.00 -18.05 -38.39
N GLU A 145 -4.07 -16.78 -38.80
CA GLU A 145 -4.11 -16.42 -40.21
C GLU A 145 -2.77 -16.73 -40.91
N GLU A 146 -1.65 -16.45 -40.25
CA GLU A 146 -0.30 -16.65 -40.81
C GLU A 146 0.17 -18.11 -40.74
N TRP A 147 -0.17 -18.86 -39.67
CA TRP A 147 0.31 -20.23 -39.45
C TRP A 147 -0.72 -21.33 -39.74
N GLY A 148 -1.97 -20.95 -40.04
CA GLY A 148 -3.07 -21.89 -40.32
C GLY A 148 -3.71 -22.48 -39.06
N ALA A 149 -4.97 -22.91 -39.20
CA ALA A 149 -5.80 -23.38 -38.08
C ALA A 149 -5.28 -24.66 -37.38
N SER A 150 -4.39 -25.42 -38.02
CA SER A 150 -3.79 -26.64 -37.49
C SER A 150 -3.00 -26.42 -36.20
N VAL A 151 -2.27 -25.29 -36.09
CA VAL A 151 -1.44 -24.99 -34.90
C VAL A 151 -2.30 -24.70 -33.65
N ARG A 152 -3.51 -24.14 -33.85
CA ARG A 152 -4.46 -23.92 -32.75
C ARG A 152 -5.04 -25.23 -32.23
N GLN A 153 -5.30 -26.18 -33.13
CA GLN A 153 -5.87 -27.47 -32.78
C GLN A 153 -4.86 -28.40 -32.09
N GLU A 154 -3.58 -28.30 -32.44
CA GLU A 154 -2.50 -29.03 -31.74
C GLU A 154 -2.29 -28.50 -30.31
N ALA A 155 -2.30 -27.18 -30.13
CA ALA A 155 -2.18 -26.56 -28.80
C ALA A 155 -3.39 -26.83 -27.86
N LEU A 156 -4.59 -27.02 -28.42
CA LEU A 156 -5.81 -27.36 -27.67
C LEU A 156 -6.07 -28.88 -27.58
N GLY A 157 -5.57 -29.67 -28.54
CA GLY A 157 -5.71 -31.12 -28.62
C GLY A 157 -4.78 -31.86 -27.66
N GLY A 158 -3.57 -31.34 -27.43
CA GLY A 158 -2.68 -31.88 -26.38
C GLY A 158 -3.20 -31.72 -24.95
N ALA A 159 -4.29 -30.96 -24.74
CA ALA A 159 -4.97 -30.83 -23.45
C ALA A 159 -6.22 -31.73 -23.32
N ARG A 160 -6.60 -32.48 -24.36
CA ARG A 160 -7.76 -33.40 -24.34
C ARG A 160 -7.38 -34.88 -24.54
N ASP A 161 -6.19 -35.19 -25.03
CA ASP A 161 -5.70 -36.57 -25.21
C ASP A 161 -5.08 -37.19 -23.93
N GLY A 162 -5.65 -36.88 -22.76
CA GLY A 162 -5.21 -37.42 -21.47
C GLY A 162 -6.22 -38.29 -20.74
N ASP A 163 -7.44 -38.42 -21.28
CA ASP A 163 -8.57 -39.12 -20.61
C ASP A 163 -9.10 -40.31 -21.43
N ASP A 164 -8.27 -40.91 -22.29
CA ASP A 164 -8.59 -42.16 -23.00
C ASP A 164 -7.47 -43.20 -22.77
N GLU A 165 -7.21 -43.56 -21.51
CA GLU A 165 -6.53 -44.81 -21.17
C GLU A 165 -7.46 -45.68 -20.33
N ASP A 166 -7.88 -46.78 -20.96
CA ASP A 166 -8.13 -48.10 -20.40
C ASP A 166 -9.32 -48.28 -19.42
N ASP A 167 -10.43 -48.80 -19.96
CA ASP A 167 -11.23 -49.78 -19.23
C ASP A 167 -11.82 -50.83 -20.18
N ASP A 168 -10.92 -51.57 -20.82
CA ASP A 168 -11.27 -52.87 -21.39
C ASP A 168 -11.14 -53.92 -20.28
N ASN A 169 -12.31 -54.41 -19.83
CA ASN A 169 -12.60 -55.77 -19.36
C ASN A 169 -13.00 -55.93 -17.87
N GLU A 170 -14.32 -55.97 -17.61
CA GLU A 170 -14.91 -56.97 -16.70
C GLU A 170 -16.42 -57.14 -16.95
N ASP A 171 -16.78 -58.31 -17.46
CA ASP A 171 -18.16 -58.84 -17.48
C ASP A 171 -18.69 -58.98 -16.04
N ASP A 172 -19.69 -58.18 -15.62
CA ASP A 172 -20.58 -58.53 -14.51
C ASP A 172 -22.04 -58.10 -14.76
N PRO A 173 -23.00 -59.03 -14.91
CA PRO A 173 -24.37 -58.73 -15.34
C PRO A 173 -25.32 -58.25 -14.21
N GLN A 174 -24.89 -57.49 -13.19
CA GLN A 174 -25.72 -57.31 -11.98
C GLN A 174 -26.09 -55.90 -11.48
N SER A 175 -25.80 -54.78 -12.15
CA SER A 175 -26.13 -53.44 -11.60
C SER A 175 -27.37 -52.74 -12.19
N ALA A 176 -28.20 -53.44 -12.98
CA ALA A 176 -29.40 -52.90 -13.64
C ALA A 176 -30.57 -52.43 -12.72
N ASN A 177 -30.35 -52.11 -11.43
CA ASN A 177 -31.45 -51.82 -10.49
C ASN A 177 -31.29 -50.55 -9.63
N LEU A 178 -30.47 -49.56 -10.02
CA LEU A 178 -30.39 -48.30 -9.27
C LEU A 178 -30.85 -47.04 -10.01
N ALA A 179 -31.34 -47.17 -11.23
CA ALA A 179 -32.12 -46.12 -11.87
C ALA A 179 -33.61 -46.28 -11.49
N VAL A 180 -33.99 -45.80 -10.29
CA VAL A 180 -35.32 -45.32 -9.86
C VAL A 180 -35.28 -45.27 -8.32
N THR A 181 -34.90 -44.13 -7.75
CA THR A 181 -35.50 -43.59 -6.52
C THR A 181 -35.24 -42.10 -6.43
#